data_AF-A0A954IAG2-F1
#
_entry.id   AF-A0A954IAG2-F1
#
_cell.length_a   1.000
_cell.length_b   1.000
_cell.length_c   1.000
_cell.angle_alpha   90.00
_cell.angle_beta   90.00
_cell.angle_gamma   90.00
#
_symmetry.space_group_name_H-M   'P 1'
#
loop_
_entity.id
_entity.type
_entity.pdbx_description
1 polymer ?
#
loop_
_entity_poly.entity_id
_entity_poly.type
_entity_poly.pdbx_seq_one_letter_code
_entity_poly.pdbx_strand_id
1 'polypeptide(L)' 'MSIHQFTVRCTLLFVGCCVGLRSEVQAEDARPNFVIIFADDQGYGDLGCFGSTKIKTPNIDRLAAEGRRFT' A
#
# COMPACT_ATOMS: atom_id res chain seq x y z
N MET A 1 17.75 -6.95 55.75
CA MET A 1 17.14 -5.89 54.90
C MET A 1 17.72 -5.94 53.47
N SER A 2 17.57 -7.07 52.73
CA SER A 2 18.30 -7.20 51.45
C SER A 2 17.73 -8.23 50.45
N ILE A 3 16.41 -8.52 50.49
CA ILE A 3 15.77 -9.44 49.51
C ILE A 3 14.64 -8.71 48.77
N HIS A 4 13.75 -8.01 49.49
CA HIS A 4 12.70 -7.18 48.88
C HIS A 4 13.24 -6.07 47.97
N GLN A 5 14.35 -5.42 48.33
CA GLN A 5 14.97 -4.39 47.49
C GLN A 5 15.54 -4.94 46.17
N PHE A 6 15.90 -6.23 46.15
CA PHE A 6 16.44 -6.92 44.98
C PHE A 6 15.31 -7.38 44.04
N THR A 7 14.22 -7.93 44.59
CA THR A 7 13.03 -8.30 43.82
C THR A 7 12.39 -7.09 43.14
N VAL A 8 12.22 -5.97 43.85
CA VAL A 8 11.60 -4.76 43.30
C VAL A 8 12.43 -4.15 42.16
N ARG A 9 13.77 -4.16 42.25
CA ARG A 9 14.67 -3.71 41.18
C ARG A 9 14.64 -4.62 39.95
N CYS A 10 14.59 -5.94 40.14
CA CYS A 10 14.45 -6.89 39.04
C CYS A 10 13.10 -6.74 38.32
N THR A 11 12.00 -6.51 39.05
CA THR A 11 10.68 -6.32 38.45
C THR A 11 10.59 -5.00 37.67
N LEU A 12 11.18 -3.91 38.18
CA LEU A 12 11.24 -2.62 37.47
C LEU A 12 12.07 -2.68 36.17
N LEU A 13 13.18 -3.43 36.16
CA LEU A 13 14.01 -3.64 34.98
C LEU A 13 13.30 -4.46 33.88
N PHE A 14 12.49 -5.44 34.26
CA PHE A 14 11.75 -6.27 33.32
C PHE A 14 10.60 -5.51 32.64
N VAL A 15 9.86 -4.68 33.40
CA VAL A 15 8.78 -3.83 32.86
C VAL A 15 9.34 -2.73 31.95
N GLY A 16 10.51 -2.16 32.27
CA GLY A 16 11.16 -1.15 31.43
C GLY A 16 11.57 -1.67 30.05
N CYS A 17 11.97 -2.94 29.94
CA CYS A 17 12.38 -3.55 28.67
C CYS A 17 11.20 -3.74 27.70
N CYS A 18 10.03 -4.12 28.20
CA CYS A 18 8.83 -4.30 27.37
C CYS A 18 8.25 -2.98 26.83
N VAL A 19 8.48 -1.86 27.52
CA VAL A 19 8.03 -0.52 27.07
C VAL A 19 8.99 0.09 26.04
N GLY A 20 10.23 -0.38 25.97
CA GLY A 20 11.28 0.14 25.08
C GLY A 20 11.33 -0.47 23.67
N LEU A 21 10.67 -1.61 23.44
CA LEU A 21 10.59 -2.24 22.12
C LEU A 21 9.54 -1.53 21.25
N ARG A 22 9.87 -0.33 20.77
CA ARG A 22 9.18 0.26 19.63
C ARG A 22 9.78 -0.35 18.37
N SER A 23 9.01 -1.20 17.68
CA SER A 23 9.30 -1.53 16.28
C SER A 23 9.19 -0.24 15.47
N GLU A 24 10.33 0.31 15.06
CA GLU A 24 10.38 1.31 13.99
C GLU A 24 9.98 0.61 12.70
N VAL A 25 8.69 0.63 12.38
CA VAL A 25 8.23 0.34 11.03
C VAL A 25 8.75 1.50 10.19
N GLN A 26 9.86 1.26 9.52
CA GLN A 26 10.48 2.19 8.59
C GLN A 26 9.44 2.44 7.50
N ALA A 27 8.79 3.60 7.55
CA ALA A 27 7.87 4.02 6.51
C ALA A 27 8.70 4.15 5.23
N GLU A 28 8.58 3.17 4.35
CA GLU A 28 9.12 3.28 3.00
C GLU A 28 8.54 4.56 2.41
N ASP A 29 9.43 5.46 1.99
CA ASP A 29 9.09 6.79 1.50
C ASP A 29 8.05 6.60 0.38
N ALA A 30 6.77 6.83 0.71
CA ALA A 30 5.61 6.31 -0.01
C ALA A 30 5.33 7.12 -1.28
N ARG A 31 6.40 7.34 -2.06
CA ARG A 31 6.35 7.96 -3.36
C ARG A 31 5.59 7.00 -4.28
N PRO A 32 4.52 7.46 -4.93
CA PRO A 32 3.79 6.60 -5.85
C PRO A 32 4.68 6.22 -7.03
N ASN A 33 4.54 4.97 -7.49
CA ASN A 33 5.14 4.55 -8.75
C ASN A 33 4.31 5.12 -9.90
N PHE A 34 4.97 5.55 -10.97
CA PHE A 34 4.31 6.03 -12.18
C PHE A 34 4.58 5.07 -13.34
N VAL A 35 3.51 4.58 -13.97
CA VAL A 35 3.58 3.66 -15.11
C VAL A 35 2.82 4.29 -16.27
N ILE A 36 3.52 4.52 -17.39
CA ILE A 36 2.90 4.98 -18.64
C ILE A 36 2.75 3.78 -19.56
N ILE A 37 1.50 3.55 -20.00
CA ILE A 37 1.19 2.57 -21.04
C ILE A 37 0.74 3.36 -22.26
N PHE A 38 1.44 3.18 -23.38
CA PHE A 38 1.14 3.85 -24.64
C PHE A 38 0.89 2.78 -25.71
N ALA A 39 -0.22 2.91 -26.44
CA ALA A 39 -0.57 2.06 -27.55
C ALA A 39 -0.61 2.92 -28.82
N ASP A 40 0.09 2.45 -29.86
CA ASP A 40 0.10 3.10 -31.16
C ASP A 40 -1.17 2.75 -31.95
N ASP A 41 -1.66 3.68 -32.76
CA ASP A 41 -2.84 3.53 -33.64
C ASP A 41 -4.14 3.02 -32.98
N GLN A 42 -4.28 3.15 -31.65
CA GLN A 42 -5.51 2.77 -30.96
C GLN A 42 -6.63 3.80 -31.21
N GLY A 43 -7.69 3.37 -31.89
CA GLY A 43 -8.85 4.18 -32.16
C GLY A 43 -9.79 4.32 -30.97
N TYR A 44 -10.56 5.41 -30.95
CA TYR A 44 -11.54 5.68 -29.89
C TYR A 44 -12.58 4.55 -29.74
N GLY A 45 -13.02 3.95 -30.86
CA GLY A 45 -14.00 2.86 -30.87
C GLY A 45 -13.45 1.47 -30.52
N ASP A 46 -12.16 1.35 -30.22
CA ASP A 46 -11.52 0.05 -29.99
C ASP A 46 -11.67 -0.45 -28.55
N LEU A 47 -11.93 0.45 -27.60
CA LEU A 47 -12.06 0.10 -26.19
C LEU A 47 -13.52 -0.16 -25.82
N GLY A 48 -13.76 -1.21 -25.03
CA GLY A 48 -15.07 -1.54 -24.48
C GLY A 48 -15.65 -0.38 -23.67
N CYS A 49 -14.82 0.29 -22.88
CA CYS A 49 -15.23 1.48 -22.14
C CYS A 49 -15.65 2.65 -23.04
N PHE A 50 -15.25 2.73 -24.31
CA PHE A 50 -15.74 3.72 -25.28
C PHE A 50 -16.87 3.19 -26.19
N GLY A 51 -17.40 1.99 -25.91
CA GLY A 51 -18.55 1.43 -26.61
C GLY A 51 -18.22 0.37 -27.67
N SER A 52 -16.99 -0.16 -27.69
CA SER A 52 -16.67 -1.28 -28.59
C SER A 52 -17.53 -2.51 -28.27
N THR A 53 -18.20 -3.07 -29.28
CA THR A 53 -19.01 -4.30 -29.17
C THR A 53 -18.29 -5.55 -29.65
N LYS A 54 -17.15 -5.37 -30.34
CA LYS A 54 -16.38 -6.46 -30.96
C LYS A 54 -15.09 -6.76 -30.19
N ILE A 55 -14.36 -5.73 -29.78
CA ILE A 55 -13.08 -5.86 -29.10
C ILE A 55 -13.35 -5.86 -27.60
N LYS A 56 -12.91 -6.92 -26.91
CA LYS A 56 -13.06 -7.05 -25.46
C LYS A 56 -11.78 -6.57 -24.78
N THR A 57 -11.89 -5.52 -23.96
CA THR A 57 -10.74 -4.91 -23.27
C THR A 57 -10.91 -4.91 -21.75
N PRO A 58 -11.20 -6.07 -21.11
CA PRO A 58 -11.66 -6.11 -19.72
C PRO A 58 -10.68 -5.47 -18.71
N ASN A 59 -9.37 -5.51 -18.99
CA ASN A 59 -8.38 -4.87 -18.12
C ASN A 59 -8.41 -3.34 -18.25
N ILE A 60 -8.54 -2.81 -19.46
CA ILE A 60 -8.63 -1.35 -19.70
C ILE A 60 -9.99 -0.84 -19.21
N ASP A 61 -11.06 -1.62 -19.41
CA ASP A 61 -12.40 -1.31 -18.92
C ASP A 61 -12.41 -1.22 -17.39
N ARG A 62 -11.74 -2.15 -16.71
CA ARG A 62 -11.55 -2.12 -15.26
C ARG A 62 -10.73 -0.91 -14.81
N LEU A 63 -9.62 -0.58 -15.49
CA LEU A 63 -8.83 0.62 -15.19
C LEU A 63 -9.65 1.91 -15.35
N ALA A 64 -10.51 1.97 -16.37
CA ALA A 64 -11.41 3.11 -16.58
C ALA A 64 -12.50 3.21 -15.50
N ALA A 65 -13.00 2.08 -15.00
CA ALA A 65 -14.02 2.01 -13.95
C ALA A 65 -13.47 2.31 -12.55
N GLU A 66 -12.25 1.84 -12.24
CA GLU A 66 -11.57 2.06 -10.96
C GLU A 66 -10.85 3.42 -10.91
N GLY A 67 -10.62 4.05 -12.06
CA GLY A 67 -9.83 5.26 -12.21
C GLY A 67 -10.62 6.42 -12.82
N ARG A 68 -9.93 7.18 -13.68
CA ARG A 68 -10.52 8.28 -14.45
C ARG A 68 -10.33 8.02 -15.93
N ARG A 69 -11.42 8.11 -16.67
CA ARG A 69 -11.46 8.08 -18.14
C ARG A 69 -11.71 9.50 -18.66
N PHE A 70 -10.93 9.92 -19.64
CA PHE A 70 -11.14 11.17 -20.38
C PHE A 70 -11.83 10.84 -21.70
N THR A 71 -12.86 11.60 -22.07
CA THR A 71 -13.72 11.39 -23.25
C THR A 71 -13.79 12.65 -24.09
#